data_AF-A0A7V9GGS6-F1
#
_entry.id   AF-A0A7V9GGS6-F1
#
_cell.length_a   1.000
_cell.length_b   1.000
_cell.length_c   1.000
_cell.angle_alpha   90.00
_cell.angle_beta   90.00
_cell.angle_gamma   90.00
#
_symmetry.space_group_name_H-M   'P 1'
#
loop_
_entity.id
_entity.type
_entity.pdbx_description
1 polymer ?
#
loop_
_entity_poly.entity_id
_entity_poly.type
_entity_poly.pdbx_seq_one_letter_code
_entity_poly.pdbx_strand_id
1 'polypeptide(L)'
;MTNRIDQPSAFDVVGNPILIGGVGTGFEATLNYRVHEGHDEVTGYFPVGGGTGEHGQYQLQIDVSGAAFTVDRVFIEVFEVSAADGSEINKVIVPVILGPRIVPDYIGYREHVVKRGDTLSAIAKANYGKGGDFPLIVRANPNVITDPDLIIPGQVLKIPIGA
;
A
#
# COMPACT_ATOMS: atom_id res chain seq x y z
N MET A 1 10.98 -5.29 21.16
CA MET A 1 11.58 -4.30 20.24
C MET A 1 10.66 -4.26 19.04
N THR A 2 10.08 -3.11 18.73
CA THR A 2 8.93 -3.10 17.82
C THR A 2 9.28 -2.21 16.65
N ASN A 3 9.71 -2.84 15.57
CA ASN A 3 9.70 -2.22 14.26
C ASN A 3 8.28 -1.72 13.98
N ARG A 4 8.18 -0.61 13.26
CA ARG A 4 6.92 0.00 12.89
C ARG A 4 7.03 0.64 11.52
N ILE A 5 5.99 0.49 10.72
CA ILE A 5 5.76 1.25 9.50
C ILE A 5 4.71 2.31 9.84
N ASP A 6 5.10 3.58 9.74
CA ASP A 6 4.23 4.74 9.98
C ASP A 6 3.50 5.18 8.71
N GLN A 7 4.15 4.99 7.57
CA GLN A 7 3.57 5.17 6.24
C GLN A 7 4.13 4.11 5.29
N PRO A 8 3.32 3.57 4.36
CA PRO A 8 1.88 3.79 4.22
C PRO A 8 1.08 3.14 5.37
N SER A 9 -0.18 3.56 5.55
CA SER A 9 -1.13 2.87 6.44
C SER A 9 -1.83 1.72 5.71
N ALA A 10 -2.45 0.83 6.48
CA ALA A 10 -3.21 -0.29 5.92
C ALA A 10 -4.30 0.21 4.95
N PHE A 11 -4.31 -0.36 3.75
CA PHE A 11 -5.22 -0.04 2.64
C PHE A 11 -5.05 1.36 2.04
N ASP A 12 -3.88 1.98 2.21
CA ASP A 12 -3.52 3.14 1.40
C ASP A 12 -3.26 2.76 -0.06
N VAL A 13 -3.58 3.69 -0.96
CA VAL A 13 -3.32 3.53 -2.39
C VAL A 13 -1.95 4.13 -2.67
N VAL A 14 -0.97 3.28 -2.96
CA VAL A 14 0.43 3.65 -3.12
C VAL A 14 0.83 3.70 -4.60
N GLY A 15 1.83 4.52 -4.91
CA GLY A 15 2.41 4.62 -6.25
C GLY A 15 3.53 3.60 -6.49
N ASN A 16 4.25 3.80 -7.60
CA ASN A 16 5.56 3.20 -7.83
C ASN A 16 6.56 4.33 -8.14
N PRO A 17 7.67 4.48 -7.38
CA PRO A 17 8.07 3.65 -6.25
C PRO A 17 7.12 3.75 -5.04
N ILE A 18 7.04 2.67 -4.26
CA ILE A 18 6.32 2.65 -2.99
C ILE A 18 7.17 3.40 -1.96
N LEU A 19 6.59 4.44 -1.36
CA LEU A 19 7.24 5.25 -0.33
C LEU A 19 6.90 4.68 1.05
N ILE A 20 7.93 4.34 1.83
CA ILE A 20 7.76 3.77 3.18
C ILE A 20 8.56 4.61 4.16
N GLY A 21 8.01 4.82 5.35
CA GLY A 21 8.69 5.46 6.46
C GLY A 21 8.26 4.84 7.78
N GLY A 22 9.16 4.85 8.75
CA GLY A 22 8.89 4.27 10.06
C GLY A 22 10.04 4.38 11.03
N VAL A 23 9.97 3.56 12.07
CA VAL A 23 10.97 3.46 13.12
C VAL A 23 11.29 1.99 13.35
N GLY A 24 12.57 1.65 13.44
CA GLY A 24 12.98 0.27 13.66
C GLY A 24 14.37 0.13 14.24
N THR A 25 14.70 -1.09 14.59
CA THR A 25 16.01 -1.53 15.09
C THR A 25 16.36 -2.82 14.36
N GLY A 26 17.65 -3.09 14.18
CA GLY A 26 18.09 -4.27 13.47
C GLY A 26 19.37 -4.85 14.03
N PHE A 27 19.54 -6.15 13.90
CA PHE A 27 20.85 -6.77 14.03
C PHE A 27 21.82 -6.15 13.01
N GLU A 28 23.02 -5.78 13.44
CA GLU A 28 24.00 -5.04 12.61
C GLU A 28 23.42 -3.79 11.94
N ALA A 29 22.48 -3.12 12.61
CA ALA A 29 21.84 -1.91 12.10
C ALA A 29 21.14 -2.13 10.74
N THR A 30 20.65 -3.35 10.46
CA THR A 30 20.07 -3.71 9.16
C THR A 30 18.64 -4.25 9.32
N LEU A 31 17.75 -3.74 8.48
CA LEU A 31 16.39 -4.26 8.29
C LEU A 31 16.21 -4.80 6.87
N ASN A 32 15.34 -5.78 6.73
CA ASN A 32 14.95 -6.35 5.45
C ASN A 32 13.53 -5.88 5.12
N TYR A 33 13.24 -5.77 3.83
CA TYR A 33 11.89 -5.59 3.34
C TYR A 33 11.52 -6.68 2.35
N ARG A 34 10.22 -6.98 2.29
CA ARG A 34 9.57 -7.78 1.25
C ARG A 34 8.28 -7.10 0.85
N VAL A 35 8.08 -6.84 -0.45
CA VAL A 35 6.79 -6.44 -1.02
C VAL A 35 6.29 -7.57 -1.88
N HIS A 36 5.12 -8.14 -1.55
CA HIS A 36 4.62 -9.31 -2.26
C HIS A 36 3.10 -9.37 -2.29
N GLU A 37 2.55 -10.21 -3.17
CA GLU A 37 1.12 -10.53 -3.18
C GLU A 37 0.80 -12.03 -3.03
N GLY A 38 1.85 -12.85 -2.98
CA GLY A 38 1.76 -14.31 -2.86
C GLY A 38 2.25 -15.05 -4.10
N HIS A 39 2.10 -14.46 -5.29
CA HIS A 39 2.63 -15.01 -6.54
C HIS A 39 4.05 -14.53 -6.88
N ASP A 40 4.36 -13.26 -6.61
CA ASP A 40 5.68 -12.67 -6.86
C ASP A 40 6.08 -11.73 -5.72
N GLU A 41 7.37 -11.38 -5.63
CA GLU A 41 7.92 -10.53 -4.58
C GLU A 41 9.10 -9.65 -5.03
N VAL A 42 9.26 -8.52 -4.34
CA VAL A 42 10.44 -7.66 -4.39
C VAL A 42 11.04 -7.58 -2.99
N THR A 43 12.30 -7.99 -2.86
CA THR A 43 13.00 -8.03 -1.58
C THR A 43 14.23 -7.13 -1.60
N GLY A 44 14.63 -6.68 -0.42
CA GLY A 44 15.90 -5.99 -0.23
C GLY A 44 16.17 -5.72 1.23
N TYR A 45 17.20 -4.92 1.50
CA TYR A 45 17.60 -4.52 2.84
C TYR A 45 18.00 -3.06 2.86
N PHE A 46 17.99 -2.46 4.04
CA PHE A 46 18.39 -1.08 4.26
C PHE A 46 18.99 -0.91 5.67
N PRO A 47 19.95 0.03 5.82
CA PRO A 47 20.47 0.37 7.13
C PRO A 47 19.42 1.16 7.93
N VAL A 48 19.34 0.90 9.23
CA VAL A 48 18.56 1.68 10.20
C VAL A 48 19.49 2.16 11.31
N GLY A 49 19.18 3.30 11.92
CA GLY A 49 20.04 3.86 12.98
C GLY A 49 20.07 2.99 14.23
N GLY A 50 21.28 2.72 14.73
CA GLY A 50 21.52 2.07 16.03
C GLY A 50 21.79 0.55 15.95
N GLY A 51 22.32 -0.01 17.04
CA GLY A 51 22.47 -1.45 17.24
C GLY A 51 21.19 -2.11 17.76
N THR A 52 21.26 -3.41 18.09
CA THR A 52 20.12 -4.14 18.66
C THR A 52 19.57 -3.45 19.91
N GLY A 53 18.32 -3.00 19.85
CA GLY A 53 17.63 -2.28 20.94
C GLY A 53 17.57 -0.76 20.76
N GLU A 54 18.38 -0.20 19.87
CA GLU A 54 18.38 1.21 19.52
C GLU A 54 17.50 1.43 18.28
N HIS A 55 16.55 2.37 18.36
CA HIS A 55 15.58 2.59 17.28
C HIS A 55 15.92 3.85 16.49
N GLY A 56 16.07 3.70 15.18
CA GLY A 56 16.26 4.78 14.23
C GLY A 56 15.03 5.01 13.36
N GLN A 57 14.83 6.26 12.92
CA GLN A 57 13.90 6.55 11.85
C GLN A 57 14.48 6.05 10.52
N TYR A 58 13.61 5.57 9.64
CA TYR A 58 13.97 5.20 8.28
C TYR A 58 12.96 5.72 7.27
N GLN A 59 13.42 5.95 6.04
CA GLN A 59 12.62 6.25 4.87
C GLN A 59 13.22 5.51 3.67
N LEU A 60 12.37 4.85 2.89
CA LEU A 60 12.79 4.09 1.71
C LEU A 60 11.80 4.27 0.56
N GLN A 61 12.32 4.10 -0.66
CA GLN A 61 11.54 4.02 -1.88
C GLN A 61 11.79 2.65 -2.51
N ILE A 62 10.74 1.86 -2.69
CA ILE A 62 10.83 0.54 -3.30
C ILE A 62 10.25 0.60 -4.70
N ASP A 63 11.10 0.42 -5.71
CA ASP A 63 10.63 0.20 -7.06
C ASP A 63 10.13 -1.24 -7.22
N VAL A 64 8.86 -1.37 -7.60
CA VAL A 64 8.20 -2.65 -7.85
C VAL A 64 7.88 -2.88 -9.33
N SER A 65 8.42 -2.04 -10.23
CA SER A 65 8.17 -2.12 -11.68
C SER A 65 8.61 -3.45 -12.32
N GLY A 66 9.61 -4.12 -11.72
CA GLY A 66 10.09 -5.41 -12.17
C GLY A 66 9.24 -6.61 -11.74
N ALA A 67 8.27 -6.42 -10.84
CA ALA A 67 7.45 -7.51 -10.31
C ALA A 67 6.25 -7.82 -11.21
N ALA A 68 5.98 -9.10 -11.42
CA ALA A 68 4.84 -9.62 -12.15
C ALA A 68 3.62 -9.85 -11.22
N PHE A 69 3.24 -8.82 -10.44
CA PHE A 69 2.07 -8.90 -9.58
C PHE A 69 0.78 -9.14 -10.38
N THR A 70 -0.13 -9.92 -9.81
CA THR A 70 -1.39 -10.36 -10.43
C THR A 70 -2.62 -9.76 -9.76
N VAL A 71 -2.49 -9.29 -8.52
CA VAL A 71 -3.56 -8.66 -7.74
C VAL A 71 -3.17 -7.26 -7.26
N ASP A 72 -4.16 -6.44 -6.95
CA ASP A 72 -3.95 -5.02 -6.58
C ASP A 72 -3.44 -4.84 -5.16
N ARG A 73 -3.82 -5.76 -4.26
CA ARG A 73 -3.42 -5.72 -2.86
C ARG A 73 -2.07 -6.41 -2.69
N VAL A 74 -1.08 -5.65 -2.28
CA VAL A 74 0.26 -6.15 -1.93
C VAL A 74 0.51 -5.96 -0.43
N PHE A 75 1.42 -6.74 0.13
CA PHE A 75 1.83 -6.68 1.52
C PHE A 75 3.26 -6.16 1.58
N ILE A 76 3.47 -5.10 2.36
CA ILE A 76 4.78 -4.58 2.71
C ILE A 76 5.18 -5.20 4.04
N GLU A 77 6.25 -5.97 4.04
CA GLU A 77 6.87 -6.52 5.23
C GLU A 77 8.18 -5.78 5.51
N VAL A 78 8.41 -5.42 6.77
CA VAL A 78 9.73 -4.98 7.28
C VAL A 78 10.08 -5.87 8.47
N PHE A 79 11.25 -6.50 8.44
CA PHE A 79 11.64 -7.50 9.43
C PHE A 79 13.14 -7.58 9.65
N GLU A 80 13.52 -8.23 10.75
CA GLU A 80 14.89 -8.59 11.08
C GLU A 80 15.11 -10.07 10.76
N VAL A 81 16.34 -10.43 10.39
CA VAL A 81 16.77 -11.83 10.28
C VAL A 81 17.58 -12.17 11.52
N SER A 82 17.12 -13.17 12.26
CA SER A 82 17.76 -13.65 13.48
C SER A 82 19.14 -14.24 13.18
N ALA A 83 20.18 -13.75 13.84
CA ALA A 83 21.53 -14.30 13.73
C ALA A 83 21.66 -15.72 14.32
N ALA A 84 20.71 -16.14 15.16
CA ALA A 84 20.76 -17.45 15.82
C ALA A 84 20.33 -18.59 14.89
N ASP A 85 19.32 -18.36 14.05
CA ASP A 85 18.64 -19.41 13.29
C ASP A 85 18.14 -18.98 11.91
N GLY A 86 18.38 -17.73 11.50
CA GLY A 86 17.93 -17.19 10.22
C GLY A 86 16.42 -16.91 10.13
N SER A 87 15.68 -17.03 11.24
CA SER A 87 14.24 -16.75 11.26
C SER A 87 13.92 -15.27 11.07
N GLU A 88 12.76 -14.98 10.49
CA GLU A 88 12.24 -13.61 10.37
C GLU A 88 11.57 -13.20 11.69
N ILE A 89 12.11 -12.19 12.38
CA ILE A 89 11.65 -11.72 13.68
C ILE A 89 11.28 -10.23 13.64
N ASN A 90 10.51 -9.79 14.64
CA ASN A 90 10.02 -8.41 14.75
C ASN A 90 9.40 -7.88 13.44
N LYS A 91 8.76 -8.78 12.69
CA LYS A 91 8.14 -8.49 11.40
C LYS A 91 6.91 -7.59 11.58
N VAL A 92 6.84 -6.55 10.77
CA VAL A 92 5.66 -5.70 10.58
C VAL A 92 5.13 -5.95 9.19
N ILE A 93 3.80 -6.02 9.07
CA ILE A 93 3.12 -6.24 7.78
C ILE A 93 2.08 -5.15 7.59
N VAL A 94 2.10 -4.46 6.46
CA VAL A 94 1.10 -3.48 6.06
C VAL A 94 0.52 -3.85 4.69
N PRO A 95 -0.77 -4.21 4.59
CA PRO A 95 -1.43 -4.39 3.30
C PRO A 95 -1.70 -3.03 2.66
N VAL A 96 -1.38 -2.86 1.37
CA VAL A 96 -1.64 -1.65 0.59
C VAL A 96 -2.20 -1.98 -0.78
N ILE A 97 -2.71 -0.96 -1.48
CA ILE A 97 -3.28 -1.09 -2.82
C ILE A 97 -2.36 -0.42 -3.83
N LEU A 98 -1.90 -1.17 -4.82
CA LEU A 98 -0.95 -0.67 -5.82
C LEU A 98 -1.68 0.12 -6.93
N GLY A 99 -1.66 1.45 -6.80
CA GLY A 99 -2.33 2.39 -7.72
C GLY A 99 -2.01 2.19 -9.21
N PRO A 100 -0.74 1.95 -9.60
CA PRO A 100 -0.37 1.67 -11.00
C PRO A 100 -1.04 0.44 -11.62
N ARG A 101 -1.62 -0.47 -10.82
CA ARG A 101 -2.42 -1.60 -11.34
C ARG A 101 -3.86 -1.21 -11.63
N ILE A 102 -4.34 -0.12 -11.03
CA ILE A 102 -5.74 0.31 -11.13
C ILE A 102 -5.91 1.25 -12.31
N VAL A 103 -5.07 2.28 -12.40
CA VAL A 103 -5.07 3.23 -13.52
C VAL A 103 -3.67 3.33 -14.14
N PRO A 104 -3.57 3.50 -15.46
CA PRO A 104 -2.30 3.82 -16.11
C PRO A 104 -1.69 5.09 -15.52
N ASP A 105 -0.36 5.16 -15.48
CA ASP A 105 0.38 6.37 -15.09
C ASP A 105 -0.16 6.99 -13.78
N TYR A 106 -0.44 6.14 -12.79
CA TYR A 106 -1.02 6.54 -11.51
C TYR A 106 -0.19 7.64 -10.83
N ILE A 107 -0.83 8.76 -10.53
CA ILE A 107 -0.21 9.91 -9.87
C ILE A 107 -0.82 10.22 -8.50
N GLY A 108 -1.90 9.53 -8.11
CA GLY A 108 -2.56 9.71 -6.81
C GLY A 108 -4.04 9.41 -6.83
N TYR A 109 -4.78 9.96 -5.87
CA TYR A 109 -6.24 9.85 -5.82
C TYR A 109 -6.88 11.17 -5.38
N ARG A 110 -8.16 11.33 -5.69
CA ARG A 110 -9.04 12.37 -5.13
C ARG A 110 -10.00 11.74 -4.14
N GLU A 111 -10.32 12.45 -3.07
CA GLU A 111 -11.37 12.00 -2.16
C GLU A 111 -12.75 12.46 -2.67
N HIS A 112 -13.70 11.53 -2.67
CA HIS A 112 -15.11 11.81 -2.93
C HIS A 112 -15.93 11.41 -1.71
N VAL A 113 -16.57 12.40 -1.08
CA VAL A 113 -17.56 12.15 -0.03
C VAL A 113 -18.89 11.81 -0.70
N VAL A 114 -19.36 10.57 -0.54
CA VAL A 114 -20.61 10.08 -1.12
C VAL A 114 -21.78 10.95 -0.64
N LYS A 115 -22.61 11.37 -1.58
CA LYS A 115 -23.83 12.16 -1.32
C LYS A 115 -25.07 11.33 -1.60
N ARG A 116 -26.20 11.78 -1.07
CA ARG A 116 -27.50 11.16 -1.35
C ARG A 116 -27.79 11.20 -2.86
N GLY A 117 -28.06 10.04 -3.44
CA GLY A 117 -28.33 9.88 -4.87
C GLY A 117 -27.11 9.57 -5.72
N ASP A 118 -25.90 9.55 -5.13
CA ASP A 118 -24.71 9.09 -5.84
C ASP A 118 -24.83 7.59 -6.17
N THR A 119 -24.26 7.22 -7.31
CA THR A 119 -23.96 5.83 -7.66
C THR A 119 -22.50 5.75 -8.07
N LEU A 120 -21.88 4.58 -7.90
CA LEU A 120 -20.49 4.39 -8.34
C LEU A 120 -20.32 4.69 -9.84
N SER A 121 -21.30 4.32 -10.67
CA SER A 121 -21.28 4.63 -12.10
C SER A 121 -21.40 6.13 -12.39
N ALA A 122 -22.20 6.89 -11.63
CA ALA A 122 -22.28 8.33 -11.80
C ALA A 122 -20.96 9.01 -11.40
N ILE A 123 -20.35 8.58 -10.29
CA ILE A 123 -19.04 9.06 -9.83
C ILE A 123 -17.96 8.72 -10.87
N ALA A 124 -17.93 7.49 -11.38
CA ALA A 124 -16.99 7.08 -12.41
C ALA A 124 -17.18 7.89 -13.70
N LYS A 125 -18.42 8.11 -14.14
CA LYS A 125 -18.69 8.93 -15.32
C LYS A 125 -18.18 10.36 -15.16
N ALA A 126 -18.33 10.95 -13.97
CA ALA A 126 -17.85 12.30 -13.68
C ALA A 126 -16.31 12.41 -13.65
N ASN A 127 -15.61 11.33 -13.29
CA ASN A 127 -14.15 11.35 -13.10
C ASN A 127 -13.35 10.74 -14.25
N TYR A 128 -13.92 9.76 -14.96
CA TYR A 128 -13.29 9.00 -16.03
C TYR A 128 -14.01 9.15 -17.38
N GLY A 129 -15.13 9.89 -17.41
CA GLY A 129 -15.97 10.06 -18.60
C GLY A 129 -16.90 8.87 -18.88
N LYS A 130 -16.69 7.71 -18.25
CA LYS A 130 -17.47 6.49 -18.48
C LYS A 130 -17.93 5.86 -17.17
N GLY A 131 -19.24 5.68 -17.04
CA GLY A 131 -19.82 5.08 -15.84
C GLY A 131 -19.49 3.60 -15.66
N GLY A 132 -19.13 2.90 -16.73
CA GLY A 132 -18.65 1.52 -16.68
C GLY A 132 -17.27 1.35 -16.05
N ASP A 133 -16.54 2.43 -15.79
CA ASP A 133 -15.21 2.38 -15.18
C ASP A 133 -15.27 2.46 -13.64
N PHE A 134 -16.46 2.31 -13.07
CA PHE A 134 -16.66 2.22 -11.62
C PHE A 134 -15.87 1.10 -10.92
N PRO A 135 -15.52 -0.05 -11.55
CA PRO A 135 -14.68 -1.04 -10.90
C PRO A 135 -13.32 -0.50 -10.46
N LEU A 136 -12.80 0.56 -11.10
CA LEU A 136 -11.56 1.22 -10.67
C LEU A 136 -11.68 1.83 -9.27
N ILE A 137 -12.85 2.40 -8.97
CA ILE A 137 -13.17 2.95 -7.64
C ILE A 137 -13.27 1.82 -6.63
N VAL A 138 -13.94 0.71 -6.98
CA VAL A 138 -14.08 -0.46 -6.10
C VAL A 138 -12.70 -1.04 -5.73
N ARG A 139 -11.84 -1.24 -6.73
CA ARG A 139 -10.48 -1.78 -6.56
C ARG A 139 -9.60 -0.91 -5.66
N ALA A 140 -9.79 0.41 -5.67
CA ALA A 140 -9.05 1.35 -4.84
C ALA A 140 -9.56 1.45 -3.38
N ASN A 141 -10.76 0.93 -3.09
CA ASN A 141 -11.43 1.09 -1.80
C ASN A 141 -11.90 -0.24 -1.16
N PRO A 142 -11.09 -1.31 -1.12
CA PRO A 142 -11.56 -2.63 -0.67
C PRO A 142 -11.92 -2.67 0.82
N ASN A 143 -11.46 -1.72 1.63
CA ASN A 143 -11.81 -1.59 3.04
C ASN A 143 -13.04 -0.68 3.29
N VAL A 144 -13.50 0.07 2.29
CA VAL A 144 -14.65 0.99 2.40
C VAL A 144 -15.86 0.46 1.63
N ILE A 145 -15.63 -0.13 0.45
CA ILE A 145 -16.66 -0.71 -0.40
C ILE A 145 -16.62 -2.24 -0.26
N THR A 146 -17.50 -2.78 0.58
CA THR A 146 -17.70 -4.22 0.72
C THR A 146 -18.75 -4.78 -0.25
N ASP A 147 -19.69 -3.92 -0.67
CA ASP A 147 -20.73 -4.23 -1.65
C ASP A 147 -20.77 -3.10 -2.70
N PRO A 148 -20.38 -3.35 -3.96
CA PRO A 148 -20.39 -2.33 -5.02
C PRO A 148 -21.76 -1.73 -5.31
N ASP A 149 -22.85 -2.46 -5.01
CA ASP A 149 -24.21 -1.97 -5.25
C ASP A 149 -24.73 -1.09 -4.08
N LEU A 150 -23.96 -0.98 -2.99
CA LEU A 150 -24.32 -0.24 -1.79
C LEU A 150 -23.22 0.72 -1.34
N ILE A 151 -23.35 1.99 -1.76
CA ILE A 151 -22.61 3.11 -1.17
C ILE A 151 -23.52 3.97 -0.29
N ILE A 152 -22.97 4.48 0.80
CA ILE A 152 -23.70 5.18 1.85
C ILE A 152 -23.23 6.64 1.92
N PRO A 153 -24.17 7.62 1.96
CA PRO A 153 -23.80 9.02 2.14
C PRO A 153 -22.87 9.24 3.34
N GLY A 154 -21.81 10.01 3.15
CA GLY A 154 -20.75 10.25 4.15
C GLY A 154 -19.55 9.32 4.03
N GLN A 155 -19.62 8.21 3.27
CA GLN A 155 -18.42 7.44 2.93
C GLN A 155 -17.42 8.28 2.14
N VAL A 156 -16.14 8.17 2.48
CA VAL A 156 -15.06 8.80 1.73
C VAL A 156 -14.43 7.75 0.82
N LEU A 157 -14.50 7.98 -0.49
CA LEU A 157 -13.94 7.10 -1.51
C LEU A 157 -12.68 7.70 -2.11
N LYS A 158 -11.65 6.89 -2.25
CA LYS A 158 -10.42 7.20 -2.99
C LYS A 158 -10.68 6.98 -4.48
N ILE A 159 -10.68 8.05 -5.27
CA ILE A 159 -10.87 8.02 -6.73
C ILE A 159 -9.49 8.10 -7.38
N PRO A 160 -8.90 6.97 -7.83
CA PRO A 160 -7.55 6.97 -8.40
C PRO A 160 -7.48 7.83 -9.66
N ILE A 161 -6.36 8.52 -9.85
CA ILE A 161 -6.07 9.38 -11.00
C ILE A 161 -4.76 8.93 -11.66
N GLY A 162 -4.80 8.89 -13.00
CA GLY A 162 -3.66 8.63 -13.88
C GLY A 162 -3.51 9.77 -14.88
N ALA A 163 -2.36 9.88 -15.54
CA ALA A 163 -2.02 10.94 -16.50
C ALA A 163 -1.79 10.39 -17.92
#